data_AF-A0A354TBS0-F1
#
_entry.id   AF-A0A354TBS0-F1
#
_cell.length_a   1.000
_cell.length_b   1.000
_cell.length_c   1.000
_cell.angle_alpha   90.00
_cell.angle_beta   90.00
_cell.angle_gamma   90.00
#
_symmetry.space_group_name_H-M   'P 1'
#
loop_
_entity.id
_entity.type
_entity.pdbx_description
1 polymer ?
#
loop_
_entity_poly.entity_id
_entity_poly.type
_entity_poly.pdbx_seq_one_letter_code
_entity_poly.pdbx_strand_id
1 'polypeptide(L)'
;MGKARVLAKTGEAGSFQEAVAAFDQVIRELQDKPEYVEEAMIDKARIYYNRKQWQQSADTLLAMAKDKRFTRTRAEAYYRLGHCYENLNDTDKALEAYTPFVGPPLENVVQYSAEARLRAAEIQMKKGNDDKAFRLIKDTVSRMYKLGEHEVAGPFVKKAKEHYKTLRKKLNAPEHPDEGLWGVRE
;
A
#
# COMPACT_ATOMS: atom_id res chain seq x y z
N MET A 1 14.03 -10.58 19.38
CA MET A 1 13.78 -9.90 18.08
C MET A 1 15.07 -9.41 17.40
N GLY A 2 16.03 -8.80 18.12
CA GLY A 2 17.26 -8.25 17.52
C GLY A 2 18.10 -9.25 16.68
N LYS A 3 18.30 -10.48 17.16
CA LYS A 3 19.05 -11.53 16.42
C LYS A 3 18.40 -11.88 15.08
N ALA A 4 17.07 -12.03 15.03
CA ALA A 4 16.34 -12.32 13.79
C ALA A 4 16.49 -11.18 12.76
N ARG A 5 16.46 -9.92 13.22
CA ARG A 5 16.69 -8.75 12.36
C ARG A 5 18.11 -8.67 11.83
N VAL A 6 19.10 -9.08 12.62
CA VAL A 6 20.51 -9.13 12.16
C VAL A 6 20.67 -10.21 11.09
N LEU A 7 20.15 -11.41 11.33
CA LEU A 7 20.16 -12.51 10.36
C LEU A 7 19.43 -12.15 9.05
N ALA A 8 18.35 -11.36 9.15
CA ALA A 8 17.64 -10.87 7.98
C ALA A 8 18.48 -9.90 7.11
N LYS A 9 19.43 -9.17 7.71
CA LYS A 9 20.23 -8.15 7.02
C LYS A 9 21.44 -8.71 6.27
N THR A 10 21.94 -9.88 6.64
CA THR A 10 23.17 -10.46 6.04
C THR A 10 22.96 -10.96 4.61
N GLY A 11 21.71 -11.09 4.15
CA GLY A 11 21.37 -11.43 2.75
C GLY A 11 21.55 -12.90 2.37
N GLU A 12 22.32 -13.65 3.15
CA GLU A 12 22.59 -15.08 2.94
C GLU A 12 21.33 -15.95 3.06
N ALA A 13 21.23 -17.01 2.24
CA ALA A 13 20.06 -17.89 2.21
C ALA A 13 19.86 -18.65 3.53
N GLY A 14 20.94 -19.05 4.20
CA GLY A 14 20.90 -19.69 5.53
C GLY A 14 20.39 -18.73 6.60
N SER A 15 20.97 -17.53 6.68
CA SER A 15 20.51 -16.50 7.64
C SER A 15 19.06 -16.06 7.40
N PHE A 16 18.60 -16.07 6.15
CA PHE A 16 17.20 -15.81 5.82
C PHE A 16 16.24 -16.85 6.42
N GLN A 17 16.51 -18.14 6.25
CA GLN A 17 15.67 -19.20 6.79
C GLN A 17 15.66 -19.18 8.32
N GLU A 18 16.83 -18.96 8.94
CA GLU A 18 16.94 -18.81 10.39
C GLU A 18 16.14 -17.59 10.91
N ALA A 19 16.18 -16.46 10.20
CA ALA A 19 15.41 -15.28 10.56
C ALA A 19 13.90 -15.58 10.53
N VAL A 20 13.42 -16.21 9.46
CA VAL A 20 12.00 -16.61 9.33
C VAL A 20 11.59 -17.57 10.45
N ALA A 21 12.40 -18.60 10.71
CA ALA A 21 12.12 -19.57 11.78
C ALA A 21 12.05 -18.89 13.16
N ALA A 22 12.93 -17.93 13.43
CA ALA A 22 12.90 -17.15 14.67
C ALA A 22 11.62 -16.30 14.79
N PHE A 23 11.13 -15.69 13.70
CA PHE A 23 9.85 -14.98 13.73
C PHE A 23 8.67 -15.93 13.93
N ASP A 24 8.68 -17.11 13.30
CA ASP A 24 7.63 -18.12 13.48
C ASP A 24 7.55 -18.62 14.91
N GLN A 25 8.69 -18.78 15.57
CA GLN A 25 8.74 -19.10 16.99
C GLN A 25 8.04 -18.02 17.83
N VAL A 26 8.34 -16.74 17.60
CA VAL A 26 7.70 -15.62 18.32
C VAL A 26 6.19 -15.60 18.08
N ILE A 27 5.75 -15.76 16.84
CA ILE A 27 4.33 -15.75 16.46
C ILE A 27 3.57 -16.90 17.16
N ARG A 28 4.21 -18.05 17.31
CA ARG A 28 3.61 -19.23 17.97
C ARG A 28 3.60 -19.12 19.49
N GLU A 29 4.68 -18.61 20.09
CA GLU A 29 4.89 -18.67 21.54
C GLU A 29 4.31 -17.46 22.29
N LEU A 30 4.16 -16.31 21.64
CA LEU A 30 3.69 -15.06 22.26
C LEU A 30 2.29 -14.65 21.80
N GLN A 31 1.39 -15.60 21.51
CA GLN A 31 0.03 -15.31 21.00
C GLN A 31 -0.82 -14.45 21.93
N ASP A 32 -0.51 -14.46 23.23
CA ASP A 32 -1.09 -13.64 24.29
C ASP A 32 -0.56 -12.21 24.32
N LYS A 33 0.51 -11.91 23.58
CA LYS A 33 1.17 -10.59 23.51
C LYS A 33 1.14 -10.04 22.07
N PRO A 34 -0.01 -9.48 21.63
CA PRO A 34 -0.26 -9.14 20.23
C PRO A 34 0.75 -8.16 19.64
N GLU A 35 1.35 -7.27 20.43
CA GLU A 35 2.36 -6.31 19.99
C GLU A 35 3.65 -6.98 19.49
N TYR A 36 4.10 -8.07 20.13
CA TYR A 36 5.28 -8.82 19.69
C TYR A 36 4.98 -9.66 18.46
N VAL A 37 3.76 -10.22 18.39
CA VAL A 37 3.29 -10.96 17.21
C VAL A 37 3.17 -10.03 16.01
N GLU A 38 2.57 -8.85 16.18
CA GLU A 38 2.46 -7.82 15.14
C GLU A 38 3.84 -7.45 14.58
N GLU A 39 4.80 -7.17 15.46
CA GLU A 39 6.16 -6.81 15.09
C GLU A 39 6.90 -7.97 14.38
N ALA A 40 6.71 -9.21 14.83
CA ALA A 40 7.32 -10.39 14.22
C ALA A 40 6.74 -10.68 12.83
N MET A 41 5.42 -10.56 12.67
CA MET A 41 4.74 -10.79 11.40
C MET A 41 5.13 -9.74 10.36
N ILE A 42 5.16 -8.45 10.73
CA ILE A 42 5.54 -7.41 9.76
C ILE A 42 6.99 -7.57 9.32
N ASP A 43 7.90 -7.92 10.23
CA ASP A 43 9.30 -8.14 9.89
C ASP A 43 9.47 -9.38 9.00
N LYS A 44 8.80 -10.49 9.31
CA LYS A 44 8.74 -11.67 8.44
C LYS A 44 8.24 -11.31 7.04
N ALA A 45 7.14 -10.56 6.95
CA ALA A 45 6.57 -10.12 5.68
C ALA A 45 7.51 -9.21 4.88
N ARG A 46 8.20 -8.26 5.54
CA ARG A 46 9.19 -7.37 4.91
C ARG A 46 10.35 -8.16 4.32
N ILE A 47 10.80 -9.22 4.99
CA ILE A 47 11.89 -10.04 4.48
C ILE A 47 11.46 -10.79 3.22
N TYR A 48 10.28 -11.44 3.24
CA TYR A 48 9.73 -12.05 2.04
C TYR A 48 9.56 -11.03 0.91
N TYR A 49 9.04 -9.84 1.22
CA TYR A 49 8.85 -8.75 0.27
C TYR A 49 10.17 -8.32 -0.39
N ASN A 50 11.21 -8.07 0.41
CA ASN A 50 12.52 -7.63 -0.07
C ASN A 50 13.21 -8.70 -0.94
N ARG A 51 12.91 -9.98 -0.69
CA ARG A 51 13.38 -11.12 -1.51
C ARG A 51 12.45 -11.45 -2.67
N LYS A 52 11.43 -10.62 -2.95
CA LYS A 52 10.43 -10.81 -4.02
C LYS A 52 9.66 -12.13 -3.89
N GLN A 53 9.57 -12.68 -2.68
CA GLN A 53 8.74 -13.84 -2.36
C GLN A 53 7.31 -13.35 -2.12
N TRP A 54 6.67 -12.91 -3.21
CA TRP A 54 5.42 -12.17 -3.18
C TRP A 54 4.28 -12.96 -2.54
N GLN A 55 4.17 -14.26 -2.83
CA GLN A 55 3.13 -15.11 -2.27
C GLN A 55 3.27 -15.24 -0.75
N GLN A 56 4.46 -15.59 -0.25
CA GLN A 56 4.71 -15.74 1.18
C GLN A 56 4.54 -14.43 1.95
N SER A 57 4.93 -13.31 1.33
CA SER A 57 4.69 -11.97 1.88
C SER A 57 3.20 -11.67 1.95
N ALA A 58 2.45 -11.88 0.86
CA ALA A 58 1.00 -11.69 0.81
C ALA A 58 0.27 -12.55 1.85
N ASP A 59 0.62 -13.82 2.00
CA ASP A 59 -0.01 -14.72 2.98
C ASP A 59 0.20 -14.22 4.41
N THR A 60 1.42 -13.78 4.73
CA THR A 60 1.74 -13.22 6.05
C THR A 60 0.98 -11.91 6.30
N LEU A 61 0.97 -11.00 5.33
CA LEU A 61 0.30 -9.69 5.42
C LEU A 61 -1.22 -9.82 5.47
N LEU A 62 -1.81 -10.79 4.76
CA LEU A 62 -3.24 -11.08 4.81
C LEU A 62 -3.64 -11.63 6.18
N ALA A 63 -2.84 -12.50 6.77
CA ALA A 63 -3.05 -12.98 8.14
C ALA A 63 -3.00 -11.81 9.14
N MET A 64 -2.04 -10.89 8.99
CA MET A 64 -1.98 -9.67 9.81
C MET A 64 -3.21 -8.79 9.63
N ALA A 65 -3.65 -8.56 8.39
CA ALA A 65 -4.78 -7.68 8.10
C ALA A 65 -6.10 -8.16 8.73
N LYS A 66 -6.25 -9.48 8.91
CA LYS A 66 -7.41 -10.12 9.56
C LYS A 66 -7.42 -9.96 11.08
N ASP A 67 -6.26 -9.78 11.72
CA ASP A 67 -6.18 -9.59 13.16
C ASP A 67 -6.49 -8.13 13.53
N LYS A 68 -7.60 -7.93 14.24
CA LYS A 68 -8.05 -6.57 14.63
C LYS A 68 -7.20 -5.94 15.72
N ARG A 69 -6.39 -6.72 16.44
CA ARG A 69 -5.48 -6.24 17.49
C ARG A 69 -4.31 -5.48 16.89
N PHE A 70 -3.94 -5.78 15.63
CA PHE A 70 -2.82 -5.14 14.95
C PHE A 70 -3.23 -3.81 14.35
N THR A 71 -2.69 -2.74 14.94
CA THR A 71 -3.05 -1.36 14.60
C THR A 71 -1.84 -0.54 14.16
N ARG A 72 -0.66 -0.82 14.71
CA ARG A 72 0.57 -0.02 14.50
C ARG A 72 1.13 -0.18 13.09
N THR A 73 1.00 -1.37 12.52
CA THR A 73 1.58 -1.77 11.23
C THR A 73 0.52 -1.96 10.15
N ARG A 74 -0.76 -1.72 10.48
CA ARG A 74 -1.90 -1.98 9.61
C ARG A 74 -1.79 -1.27 8.25
N ALA A 75 -1.35 -0.01 8.24
CA ALA A 75 -1.17 0.73 7.00
C ALA A 75 -0.10 0.08 6.11
N GLU A 76 1.07 -0.20 6.67
CA GLU A 76 2.13 -0.89 5.93
C GLU A 76 1.68 -2.26 5.43
N ALA A 77 0.90 -2.99 6.25
CA ALA A 77 0.42 -4.31 5.91
C ALA A 77 -0.45 -4.28 4.64
N TYR A 78 -1.46 -3.41 4.60
CA TYR A 78 -2.35 -3.25 3.44
C TYR A 78 -1.61 -2.76 2.20
N TYR A 79 -0.73 -1.78 2.35
CA TYR A 79 0.05 -1.23 1.24
C TYR A 79 0.95 -2.29 0.60
N ARG A 80 1.73 -3.02 1.41
CA ARG A 80 2.59 -4.09 0.91
C ARG A 80 1.78 -5.24 0.33
N LEU A 81 0.63 -5.56 0.92
CA LEU A 81 -0.26 -6.61 0.42
C LEU A 81 -0.75 -6.27 -0.99
N GLY A 82 -1.13 -5.01 -1.23
CA GLY A 82 -1.49 -4.52 -2.56
C GLY A 82 -0.34 -4.68 -3.56
N HIS A 83 0.88 -4.27 -3.20
CA HIS A 83 2.06 -4.47 -4.04
C HIS A 83 2.36 -5.95 -4.33
N CYS A 84 2.23 -6.82 -3.33
CA CYS A 84 2.42 -8.25 -3.53
C CYS A 84 1.41 -8.79 -4.55
N TYR A 85 0.14 -8.42 -4.43
CA TYR A 85 -0.88 -8.86 -5.39
C TYR A 85 -0.67 -8.27 -6.79
N GLU A 86 -0.21 -7.03 -6.93
CA GLU A 86 0.20 -6.49 -8.24
C GLU A 86 1.33 -7.32 -8.87
N ASN A 87 2.36 -7.69 -8.10
CA ASN A 87 3.46 -8.51 -8.59
C ASN A 87 3.06 -9.97 -8.89
N LEU A 88 1.98 -10.44 -8.28
CA LEU A 88 1.36 -11.73 -8.58
C LEU A 88 0.34 -11.65 -9.74
N ASN A 89 0.16 -10.47 -10.35
CA ASN A 89 -0.86 -10.16 -11.35
C ASN A 89 -2.31 -10.34 -10.88
N ASP A 90 -2.54 -10.43 -9.56
CA ASP A 90 -3.87 -10.51 -8.96
C ASP A 90 -4.42 -9.10 -8.70
N THR A 91 -4.79 -8.42 -9.79
CA THR A 91 -5.18 -7.01 -9.74
C THR A 91 -6.46 -6.75 -8.93
N ASP A 92 -7.34 -7.73 -8.80
CA ASP A 92 -8.56 -7.61 -8.00
C ASP A 92 -8.23 -7.60 -6.51
N LYS A 93 -7.40 -8.53 -6.04
CA LYS A 93 -6.94 -8.49 -4.64
C LYS A 93 -6.05 -7.29 -4.34
N ALA A 94 -5.29 -6.80 -5.32
CA ALA A 94 -4.53 -5.56 -5.16
C ALA A 94 -5.45 -4.36 -4.89
N LEU A 95 -6.55 -4.24 -5.64
CA LEU A 95 -7.56 -3.20 -5.43
C LEU A 95 -8.23 -3.31 -4.05
N GLU A 96 -8.56 -4.52 -3.63
CA GLU A 96 -9.11 -4.77 -2.28
C GLU A 96 -8.12 -4.31 -1.20
N ALA A 97 -6.83 -4.64 -1.34
CA ALA A 97 -5.80 -4.25 -0.39
C ALA A 97 -5.53 -2.73 -0.35
N TYR A 98 -5.77 -2.00 -1.45
CA TYR A 98 -5.65 -0.54 -1.48
C TYR A 98 -6.90 0.21 -1.01
N THR A 99 -8.07 -0.45 -1.00
CA THR A 99 -9.35 0.16 -0.62
C THR A 99 -9.31 0.86 0.75
N PRO A 100 -8.65 0.32 1.79
CA PRO A 100 -8.51 1.02 3.06
C PRO A 100 -7.88 2.42 2.98
N PHE A 101 -7.11 2.76 1.94
CA PHE A 101 -6.49 4.07 1.78
C PHE A 101 -7.42 5.14 1.19
N VAL A 102 -8.59 4.79 0.66
CA VAL A 102 -9.56 5.77 0.15
C VAL A 102 -10.51 6.30 1.24
N GLY A 103 -10.49 5.73 2.45
CA GLY A 103 -11.35 6.15 3.57
C GLY A 103 -10.78 5.82 4.96
N PRO A 104 -11.51 6.17 6.04
CA PRO A 104 -11.13 5.87 7.41
C PRO A 104 -10.74 4.39 7.64
N PRO A 105 -9.65 4.09 8.37
CA PRO A 105 -8.75 5.01 9.09
C PRO A 105 -7.42 5.33 8.36
N LEU A 106 -7.20 4.85 7.13
CA LEU A 106 -5.87 4.94 6.48
C LEU A 106 -5.76 6.05 5.43
N GLU A 107 -6.83 6.78 5.19
CA GLU A 107 -6.93 7.88 4.22
C GLU A 107 -5.96 9.03 4.49
N ASN A 108 -5.51 9.20 5.73
CA ASN A 108 -4.59 10.26 6.14
C ASN A 108 -3.17 9.75 6.43
N VAL A 109 -2.89 8.45 6.20
CA VAL A 109 -1.54 7.90 6.37
C VAL A 109 -0.71 8.25 5.14
N VAL A 110 -0.14 9.46 5.15
CA VAL A 110 0.56 10.07 4.01
C VAL A 110 1.67 9.19 3.45
N GLN A 111 2.33 8.40 4.32
CA GLN A 111 3.39 7.47 3.93
C GLN A 111 2.97 6.47 2.83
N TYR A 112 1.69 6.11 2.75
CA TYR A 112 1.20 5.07 1.86
C TYR A 112 0.00 5.50 1.00
N SER A 113 -0.87 6.35 1.53
CA SER A 113 -2.18 6.66 0.94
C SER A 113 -2.09 7.26 -0.47
N ALA A 114 -1.17 8.19 -0.72
CA ALA A 114 -1.03 8.82 -2.04
C ALA A 114 -0.70 7.79 -3.13
N GLU A 115 0.31 6.95 -2.87
CA GLU A 115 0.74 5.92 -3.80
C GLU A 115 -0.32 4.81 -3.94
N ALA A 116 -0.89 4.33 -2.84
CA ALA A 116 -1.92 3.28 -2.87
C ALA A 116 -3.13 3.70 -3.72
N ARG A 117 -3.61 4.93 -3.54
CA ARG A 117 -4.73 5.47 -4.34
C ARG A 117 -4.39 5.61 -5.81
N LEU A 118 -3.19 6.13 -6.10
CA LEU A 118 -2.69 6.26 -7.47
C LEU A 118 -2.60 4.89 -8.15
N ARG A 119 -2.02 3.90 -7.48
CA ARG A 119 -1.93 2.53 -7.98
C ARG A 119 -3.29 1.90 -8.22
N ALA A 120 -4.23 2.06 -7.29
CA ALA A 120 -5.60 1.60 -7.48
C ALA A 120 -6.25 2.22 -8.73
N ALA A 121 -6.06 3.51 -8.96
CA ALA A 121 -6.52 4.16 -10.17
C ALA A 121 -5.84 3.64 -11.43
N GLU A 122 -4.51 3.49 -11.43
CA GLU A 122 -3.75 2.96 -12.56
C GLU A 122 -4.15 1.52 -12.91
N ILE A 123 -4.46 0.70 -11.92
CA ILE A 123 -5.04 -0.63 -12.15
C ILE A 123 -6.38 -0.51 -12.86
N GLN A 124 -7.27 0.39 -12.43
CA GLN A 124 -8.56 0.59 -13.11
C GLN A 124 -8.39 1.11 -14.54
N MET A 125 -7.41 1.99 -14.79
CA MET A 125 -7.07 2.46 -16.15
C MET A 125 -6.62 1.30 -17.03
N LYS A 126 -5.73 0.43 -16.54
CA LYS A 126 -5.25 -0.76 -17.26
C LYS A 126 -6.38 -1.75 -17.55
N LYS A 127 -7.38 -1.85 -16.67
CA LYS A 127 -8.59 -2.66 -16.86
C LYS A 127 -9.61 -2.02 -17.83
N GLY A 128 -9.35 -0.83 -18.36
CA GLY A 128 -10.29 -0.08 -19.21
C GLY A 128 -11.46 0.54 -18.44
N ASN A 129 -11.42 0.52 -17.11
CA ASN A 129 -12.46 1.08 -16.25
C ASN A 129 -12.22 2.57 -15.99
N ASP A 130 -12.18 3.38 -17.06
CA ASP A 130 -11.80 4.79 -16.98
C ASP A 130 -12.69 5.61 -16.03
N ASP A 131 -14.00 5.32 -15.95
CA ASP A 131 -14.91 6.00 -15.01
C ASP A 131 -14.58 5.69 -13.54
N LYS A 132 -14.13 4.47 -13.24
CA LYS A 132 -13.68 4.10 -11.89
C LYS A 132 -12.34 4.76 -11.58
N ALA A 133 -11.41 4.73 -12.55
CA ALA A 133 -10.13 5.40 -12.42
C ALA A 133 -10.29 6.92 -12.19
N PHE A 134 -11.15 7.58 -12.97
CA PHE A 134 -11.38 9.01 -12.87
C PHE A 134 -11.96 9.39 -11.50
N ARG A 135 -12.91 8.61 -10.96
CA ARG A 135 -13.42 8.82 -9.60
C ARG A 135 -12.33 8.71 -8.54
N LEU A 136 -11.49 7.68 -8.62
CA LEU A 136 -10.38 7.48 -7.68
C LEU A 136 -9.34 8.61 -7.77
N ILE A 137 -8.96 9.00 -8.98
CA ILE A 137 -8.00 10.09 -9.21
C ILE A 137 -8.57 11.43 -8.75
N LYS A 138 -9.83 11.74 -9.09
CA LYS A 138 -10.52 12.95 -8.62
C LYS A 138 -10.54 13.02 -7.09
N ASP A 139 -10.90 11.94 -6.41
CA ASP A 139 -10.87 11.88 -4.95
C ASP A 139 -9.45 12.12 -4.42
N THR A 140 -8.44 11.47 -5.02
CA THR A 140 -7.03 11.62 -4.65
C THR A 140 -6.56 13.07 -4.78
N VAL A 141 -6.77 13.71 -5.93
CA VAL A 141 -6.35 15.11 -6.12
C VAL A 141 -7.11 16.04 -5.20
N SER A 142 -8.42 15.85 -5.01
CA SER A 142 -9.23 16.72 -4.16
C SER A 142 -8.80 16.69 -2.69
N ARG A 143 -8.42 15.52 -2.17
CA ARG A 143 -8.00 15.34 -0.77
C ARG A 143 -6.55 15.71 -0.54
N MET A 144 -5.69 15.51 -1.54
CA MET A 144 -4.24 15.55 -1.37
C MET A 144 -3.57 16.68 -2.15
N TYR A 145 -4.33 17.62 -2.74
CA TYR A 145 -3.77 18.65 -3.63
C TYR A 145 -2.66 19.49 -3.00
N LYS A 146 -2.70 19.71 -1.68
CA LYS A 146 -1.68 20.46 -0.91
C LYS A 146 -0.38 19.69 -0.70
N LEU A 147 -0.38 18.37 -0.94
CA LEU A 147 0.78 17.51 -0.73
C LEU A 147 1.69 17.40 -1.95
N GLY A 148 1.51 18.24 -2.98
CA GLY A 148 2.32 18.19 -4.21
C GLY A 148 3.84 18.35 -3.98
N GLU A 149 4.24 19.11 -2.95
CA GLU A 149 5.65 19.31 -2.56
C GLU A 149 6.06 18.47 -1.34
N HIS A 150 5.20 17.57 -0.86
CA HIS A 150 5.55 16.68 0.25
C HIS A 150 6.59 15.66 -0.23
N GLU A 151 7.63 15.41 0.57
CA GLU A 151 8.75 14.52 0.20
C GLU A 151 8.29 13.13 -0.25
N VAL A 152 7.43 12.47 0.53
CA VAL A 152 6.90 11.14 0.22
C VAL A 152 5.72 11.17 -0.75
N ALA A 153 4.65 11.93 -0.45
CA ALA A 153 3.41 11.90 -1.24
C ALA A 153 3.46 12.73 -2.53
N GLY A 154 4.33 13.74 -2.62
CA GLY A 154 4.38 14.72 -3.70
C GLY A 154 4.51 14.13 -5.10
N PRO A 155 5.46 13.21 -5.35
CA PRO A 155 5.58 12.55 -6.65
C PRO A 155 4.28 11.87 -7.09
N PHE A 156 3.60 11.18 -6.18
CA PHE A 156 2.34 10.48 -6.48
C PHE A 156 1.18 11.44 -6.68
N VAL A 157 1.13 12.53 -5.91
CA VAL A 157 0.10 13.57 -6.08
C VAL A 157 0.28 14.30 -7.41
N LYS A 158 1.51 14.63 -7.80
CA LYS A 158 1.82 15.23 -9.12
C LYS A 158 1.36 14.30 -10.25
N LYS A 159 1.69 13.01 -10.18
CA LYS A 159 1.23 12.02 -11.15
C LYS A 159 -0.29 11.82 -11.16
N ALA A 160 -0.95 11.88 -10.00
CA ALA A 160 -2.41 11.85 -9.92
C ALA A 160 -3.04 13.06 -10.64
N LYS A 161 -2.44 14.26 -10.55
CA LYS A 161 -2.89 15.45 -11.28
C LYS A 161 -2.77 15.28 -12.79
N GLU A 162 -1.70 14.65 -13.27
CA GLU A 162 -1.52 14.35 -14.70
C GLU A 162 -2.57 13.36 -15.20
N HIS A 163 -2.82 12.29 -14.45
CA HIS A 163 -3.89 11.33 -14.76
C HIS A 163 -5.26 11.97 -14.72
N TYR A 164 -5.49 12.92 -13.80
CA TYR A 164 -6.75 13.66 -13.73
C TYR A 164 -7.03 14.40 -15.03
N LYS A 165 -6.07 15.21 -15.50
CA LYS A 165 -6.18 15.96 -16.77
C LYS A 165 -6.42 15.02 -17.95
N THR A 166 -5.64 13.94 -18.03
CA THR A 166 -5.74 12.94 -19.09
C THR A 166 -7.11 12.28 -19.12
N LEU A 167 -7.59 11.77 -17.98
CA LEU A 167 -8.88 11.10 -17.87
C LEU A 167 -10.05 12.06 -18.06
N ARG A 168 -9.96 13.29 -17.51
CA ARG A 168 -10.97 14.33 -17.70
C ARG A 168 -11.18 14.62 -19.19
N LYS A 169 -10.09 14.84 -19.93
CA LYS A 169 -10.12 15.06 -21.38
C LYS A 169 -10.67 13.85 -22.13
N LYS A 170 -10.17 12.65 -21.81
CA LYS A 170 -10.61 11.39 -22.45
C LYS A 170 -12.11 11.15 -22.28
N LEU A 171 -12.65 11.44 -21.11
CA LEU A 171 -14.08 11.24 -20.78
C LEU A 171 -14.96 12.44 -21.14
N ASN A 172 -14.38 13.53 -21.67
CA ASN A 172 -15.07 14.80 -21.87
C ASN A 172 -15.83 15.25 -20.61
N ALA A 173 -15.23 15.04 -19.44
CA ALA A 173 -15.86 15.33 -18.16
C ALA A 173 -15.86 16.85 -17.87
N PRO A 174 -16.95 17.39 -17.28
CA PRO A 174 -17.05 18.82 -16.99
C PRO A 174 -16.00 19.27 -15.98
N GLU A 175 -15.65 20.55 -16.01
CA GLU A 175 -14.78 21.16 -15.00
C GLU A 175 -15.36 21.00 -13.61
N HIS A 176 -14.51 20.63 -12.66
CA HIS A 176 -14.85 20.80 -11.26
C HIS A 176 -14.60 22.26 -10.83
N PRO A 177 -15.49 22.87 -10.02
CA PRO A 177 -15.30 24.25 -9.54
C PRO A 177 -13.94 24.49 -8.86
N ASP A 178 -13.41 23.45 -8.20
CA ASP A 178 -12.17 23.51 -7.43
C ASP A 178 -10.90 23.15 -8.23
N GLU A 179 -10.97 22.94 -9.55
CA GLU A 179 -9.77 22.55 -10.33
C GLU A 179 -8.64 23.57 -10.23
N GLY A 180 -8.96 24.85 -10.09
CA GLY A 180 -7.99 25.90 -9.81
C GLY A 180 -7.27 25.68 -8.47
N LEU A 181 -7.99 25.31 -7.41
CA LEU A 181 -7.41 24.99 -6.10
C LEU A 181 -6.52 23.75 -6.16
N TRP A 182 -6.95 22.74 -6.91
CA TRP A 182 -6.19 21.50 -7.04
C TRP A 182 -4.92 21.66 -7.89
N GLY A 183 -4.82 22.76 -8.64
CA GLY A 183 -3.73 22.99 -9.60
C GLY A 183 -3.83 22.05 -10.80
N VAL A 184 -5.05 21.72 -11.24
CA VAL A 184 -5.32 20.81 -12.37
C VAL A 184 -6.10 21.46 -13.49
N ARG A 185 -6.36 22.77 -13.43
CA ARG A 185 -6.95 23.52 -14.53
C ARG A 185 -6.08 23.37 -15.80
N GLU A 186 -6.75 23.29 -16.94
CA GLU A 186 -6.12 23.34 -18.27
C GLU A 186 -5.45 24.70 -18.51
#